data_AF-A0A4S2L474-F1
#
_entry.id   AF-A0A4S2L474-F1
#
_cell.length_a   1.000
_cell.length_b   1.000
_cell.length_c   1.000
_cell.angle_alpha   90.00
_cell.angle_beta   90.00
_cell.angle_gamma   90.00
#
_symmetry.space_group_name_H-M   'P 1'
#
loop_
_entity.id
_entity.type
_entity.pdbx_description
1 polymer ?
#
loop_
_entity_poly.entity_id
_entity_poly.type
_entity_poly.pdbx_seq_one_letter_code
_entity_poly.pdbx_strand_id
1 'polypeptide(L)'
;MFIELKGHYYRKNVDHLSHKPDPSVPLNKCEEFYCMFKANFGNHSLLYDARMNAISSQQTITDTLIGKTFEWIGLKTFRMRSRNMHSTPRIVSKCWSTNYLVDANRIVVGFRDATNIVKVIKEYSMDDLLKLSKYIM
;
A
#
# COMPACT_ATOMS: atom_id res chain seq x y z
N MET A 1 8.81 13.04 4.36
CA MET A 1 7.93 12.07 3.68
C MET A 1 6.78 11.79 4.62
N PHE A 2 5.61 12.38 4.35
CA PHE A 2 4.40 12.20 5.16
C PHE A 2 3.61 11.07 4.56
N ILE A 3 3.65 9.88 5.16
CA ILE A 3 2.78 8.78 4.75
C ILE A 3 1.48 8.89 5.54
N GLU A 4 0.36 9.18 4.89
CA GLU A 4 -0.98 9.09 5.48
C GLU A 4 -1.54 7.71 5.12
N LEU A 5 -1.63 6.79 6.10
CA LEU A 5 -1.99 5.40 5.88
C LEU A 5 -3.51 5.17 6.08
N LYS A 6 -4.31 5.30 5.02
CA LYS A 6 -5.72 4.83 4.96
C LYS A 6 -5.89 3.30 4.75
N GLY A 7 -4.93 2.50 5.20
CA GLY A 7 -4.99 1.04 5.17
C GLY A 7 -5.37 0.43 6.53
N HIS A 8 -6.29 -0.53 6.53
CA HIS A 8 -6.94 -1.14 7.71
C HIS A 8 -6.05 -1.80 8.79
N TYR A 9 -4.73 -1.83 8.64
CA TYR A 9 -3.80 -2.26 9.69
C TYR A 9 -2.70 -1.23 9.99
N TYR A 10 -2.70 -0.14 9.25
CA TYR A 10 -1.54 0.73 9.07
C TYR A 10 -1.78 2.18 9.47
N ARG A 11 -3.05 2.60 9.58
CA ARG A 11 -3.41 3.79 10.36
C ARG A 11 -2.89 3.75 11.80
N LYS A 12 -2.60 2.55 12.31
CA LYS A 12 -1.98 2.32 13.63
C LYS A 12 -0.46 2.36 13.66
N ASN A 13 0.26 2.68 12.57
CA ASN A 13 1.73 2.74 12.66
C ASN A 13 2.44 3.90 11.93
N VAL A 14 1.77 4.68 11.07
CA VAL A 14 2.36 5.91 10.48
C VAL A 14 1.24 6.88 10.13
N ASP A 15 0.73 7.60 11.12
CA ASP A 15 -0.10 8.78 10.91
C ASP A 15 0.70 9.96 11.47
N HIS A 16 1.32 10.75 10.58
CA HIS A 16 2.14 11.92 10.92
C HIS A 16 3.46 11.60 11.66
N LEU A 17 4.60 12.11 11.19
CA LEU A 17 5.89 12.01 11.92
C LEU A 17 5.86 12.59 13.35
N SER A 18 4.82 13.38 13.67
CA SER A 18 4.64 14.03 14.97
C SER A 18 3.64 13.33 15.89
N HIS A 19 2.86 12.36 15.38
CA HIS A 19 1.93 11.59 16.21
C HIS A 19 2.39 10.14 16.26
N LYS A 20 2.78 9.69 17.46
CA LYS A 20 2.95 8.27 17.67
C LYS A 20 1.58 7.62 17.42
N PRO A 21 1.51 6.62 16.55
CA PRO A 21 0.28 5.91 16.28
C PRO A 21 -0.33 5.36 17.57
N ASP A 22 -1.64 5.57 17.77
CA ASP A 22 -2.32 5.15 18.99
C ASP A 22 -3.02 3.79 18.78
N PRO A 23 -2.48 2.68 19.32
CA PRO A 23 -3.10 1.38 19.20
C PRO A 23 -4.34 1.22 20.09
N SER A 24 -4.62 2.14 21.01
CA SER A 24 -5.78 2.08 21.91
C SER A 24 -7.09 2.46 21.24
N VAL A 25 -7.04 3.28 20.18
CA VAL A 25 -8.23 3.67 19.41
C VAL A 25 -8.73 2.48 18.57
N PRO A 26 -10.04 2.16 18.61
CA PRO A 26 -10.63 1.12 17.77
C PRO A 26 -10.44 1.43 16.28
N LEU A 27 -10.20 0.40 15.48
CA LEU A 27 -10.12 0.55 14.03
C LEU A 27 -11.50 0.89 13.47
N ASN A 28 -11.69 2.11 12.97
CA ASN A 28 -12.86 2.43 12.15
C ASN A 28 -12.68 1.80 10.76
N LYS A 29 -13.45 0.76 10.45
CA LYS A 29 -13.45 0.11 9.13
C LYS A 29 -14.34 0.81 8.11
N CYS A 30 -15.21 1.73 8.55
CA CYS A 30 -16.13 2.45 7.67
C CYS A 30 -15.45 3.63 6.96
N GLU A 31 -14.28 4.06 7.43
CA GLU A 31 -13.48 5.07 6.76
C GLU A 31 -12.64 4.43 5.64
N GLU A 32 -13.11 4.62 4.42
CA GLU A 32 -12.44 4.21 3.19
C GLU A 32 -12.30 5.40 2.24
N PHE A 33 -11.21 5.42 1.47
CA PHE A 33 -10.96 6.46 0.49
C PHE A 33 -10.77 5.82 -0.88
N TYR A 34 -11.59 6.22 -1.83
CA TYR A 34 -11.60 5.71 -3.19
C TYR A 34 -11.26 6.82 -4.18
N CYS A 35 -10.55 6.47 -5.23
CA CYS A 35 -10.34 7.32 -6.39
C CYS A 35 -10.97 6.68 -7.62
N MET A 36 -11.52 7.52 -8.50
CA MET A 36 -11.97 7.11 -9.82
C MET A 36 -10.80 7.18 -10.80
N PHE A 37 -10.57 6.09 -11.52
CA PHE A 37 -9.52 5.96 -12.52
C PHE A 37 -10.14 5.75 -13.89
N LYS A 38 -9.55 6.40 -14.88
CA LYS A 38 -9.84 6.17 -16.29
C LYS A 38 -8.59 5.58 -16.94
N ALA A 39 -8.72 4.43 -17.57
CA ALA A 39 -7.62 3.76 -18.26
C ALA A 39 -8.10 3.20 -19.61
N ASN A 40 -7.14 2.80 -20.44
CA ASN A 40 -7.43 2.01 -21.64
C ASN A 40 -6.74 0.64 -21.50
N PHE A 41 -7.46 -0.42 -21.81
CA PHE A 41 -6.93 -1.77 -21.89
C PHE A 41 -7.20 -2.33 -23.29
N GLY A 42 -6.16 -2.33 -24.13
CA GLY A 42 -6.31 -2.56 -25.56
C GLY A 42 -7.28 -1.55 -26.17
N ASN A 43 -8.36 -2.04 -26.78
CA ASN A 43 -9.38 -1.22 -27.43
C ASN A 43 -10.55 -0.85 -26.50
N HIS A 44 -10.46 -1.13 -25.21
CA HIS A 44 -11.52 -0.86 -24.24
C HIS A 44 -11.12 0.30 -23.32
N SER A 45 -12.00 1.31 -23.22
CA SER A 45 -11.90 2.33 -22.18
C SER A 45 -12.56 1.81 -20.90
N LEU A 46 -11.84 1.92 -19.79
CA LEU A 46 -12.27 1.50 -18.46
C LEU A 46 -12.45 2.74 -17.60
N LEU A 47 -13.55 2.78 -16.85
CA LEU A 47 -13.76 3.65 -15.71
C LEU A 47 -14.00 2.75 -14.50
N TYR A 48 -13.15 2.84 -13.49
CA TYR A 48 -13.23 2.01 -12.30
C TYR A 48 -12.84 2.81 -11.07
N ASP A 49 -13.41 2.46 -9.93
CA ASP A 49 -12.93 2.93 -8.65
C ASP A 49 -11.86 1.98 -8.11
N ALA A 50 -10.92 2.54 -7.37
CA ALA A 50 -10.03 1.73 -6.57
C ALA A 50 -9.85 2.36 -5.20
N ARG A 51 -9.70 1.49 -4.22
CA ARG A 51 -9.44 1.91 -2.85
C ARG A 51 -7.97 2.30 -2.68
N MET A 52 -7.74 3.50 -2.19
CA MET A 52 -6.39 3.97 -1.86
C MET A 52 -6.02 3.58 -0.44
N ASN A 53 -4.80 3.09 -0.29
CA ASN A 53 -4.27 2.69 1.00
C ASN A 53 -3.50 3.81 1.67
N ALA A 54 -2.72 4.59 0.94
CA ALA A 54 -1.93 5.66 1.54
C ALA A 54 -1.44 6.67 0.51
N ILE A 55 -1.16 7.88 0.98
CA ILE A 55 -0.42 8.90 0.23
C ILE A 55 0.89 9.24 0.93
N SER A 56 1.91 9.56 0.16
CA SER A 56 3.14 10.21 0.61
C SER A 56 3.20 11.64 0.08
N SER A 57 3.22 12.62 0.96
CA SER A 57 3.34 14.04 0.59
C SER A 57 4.52 14.71 1.29
N GLN A 58 4.97 15.86 0.79
CA GLN A 58 5.88 16.75 1.51
C GLN A 58 5.14 17.74 2.42
N GLN A 59 3.85 17.96 2.17
CA GLN A 59 3.00 18.88 2.91
C GLN A 59 1.81 18.12 3.49
N THR A 60 1.37 18.48 4.69
CA THR A 60 0.12 17.96 5.25
C THR A 60 -1.04 18.42 4.38
N ILE A 61 -1.88 17.48 3.95
CA ILE A 61 -3.08 17.75 3.16
C ILE A 61 -4.27 17.56 4.09
N THR A 62 -5.05 18.61 4.32
CA THR A 62 -6.19 18.59 5.26
C THR A 62 -7.55 18.74 4.56
N ASP A 63 -7.54 19.07 3.28
CA ASP A 63 -8.71 19.45 2.50
C ASP A 63 -8.90 18.54 1.26
N THR A 64 -8.16 18.79 0.18
CA THR A 64 -8.32 18.15 -1.12
C THR A 64 -6.96 17.77 -1.71
N LEU A 65 -6.96 16.69 -2.50
CA LEU A 65 -5.80 16.26 -3.28
C LEU A 65 -5.62 17.07 -4.58
N ILE A 66 -6.62 17.86 -4.98
CA ILE A 66 -6.59 18.61 -6.24
C ILE A 66 -5.45 19.65 -6.21
N GLY A 67 -4.59 19.61 -7.21
CA GLY A 67 -3.44 20.51 -7.33
C GLY A 67 -2.32 20.27 -6.32
N LYS A 68 -2.39 19.19 -5.51
CA LYS A 68 -1.34 18.82 -4.56
C LYS A 68 -0.38 17.83 -5.22
N THR A 69 0.89 17.91 -4.86
CA THR A 69 1.90 16.92 -5.24
C THR A 69 2.01 15.87 -4.14
N PHE A 70 1.70 14.63 -4.48
CA PHE A 70 1.79 13.48 -3.59
C PHE A 70 2.06 12.21 -4.40
N GLU A 71 2.48 11.16 -3.72
CA GLU A 71 2.71 9.81 -4.26
C GLU A 71 1.70 8.84 -3.65
N TRP A 72 1.10 7.96 -4.45
CA TRP A 72 0.32 6.84 -3.93
C TRP A 72 1.21 5.72 -3.41
N ILE A 73 0.88 5.18 -2.23
CA ILE A 73 1.58 4.04 -1.64
C ILE A 73 0.60 2.90 -1.42
N GLY A 74 0.88 1.76 -2.06
CA GLY A 74 0.17 0.52 -1.79
C GLY A 74 0.54 -0.05 -0.42
N LEU A 75 -0.40 -0.73 0.25
CA LEU A 75 -0.14 -1.41 1.51
C LEU A 75 -0.63 -2.85 1.46
N LYS A 76 0.20 -3.79 1.90
CA LYS A 76 -0.20 -5.19 2.10
C LYS A 76 0.38 -5.77 3.38
N THR A 77 -0.32 -6.77 3.91
CA THR A 77 0.19 -7.61 4.98
C THR A 77 0.13 -9.08 4.59
N PHE A 78 1.18 -9.83 4.93
CA PHE A 78 1.23 -11.27 4.74
C PHE A 78 1.66 -11.95 6.04
N ARG A 79 1.15 -13.15 6.29
CA ARG A 79 1.66 -13.98 7.39
C ARG A 79 2.96 -14.63 6.95
N MET A 80 4.03 -14.44 7.71
CA MET A 80 5.33 -15.09 7.53
C MET A 80 5.20 -16.56 7.92
N ARG A 81 5.35 -17.48 6.95
CA ARG A 81 5.35 -18.93 7.22
C ARG A 81 6.76 -19.48 7.43
N SER A 82 7.77 -18.83 6.85
CA SER A 82 9.19 -19.11 7.06
C SER A 82 9.97 -17.79 7.01
N ARG A 83 11.17 -17.77 7.60
CA ARG A 83 12.05 -16.58 7.62
C ARG A 83 12.43 -16.08 6.22
N ASN A 84 12.28 -16.91 5.19
CA ASN A 84 12.67 -16.58 3.81
C ASN A 84 11.47 -16.30 2.90
N MET A 85 10.24 -16.24 3.43
CA MET A 85 9.01 -16.09 2.64
C MET A 85 8.74 -14.62 2.21
N HIS A 86 9.75 -13.93 1.69
CA HIS A 86 9.63 -12.52 1.32
C HIS A 86 9.33 -12.27 -0.16
N SER A 87 9.52 -13.29 -1.00
CA SER A 87 9.47 -13.18 -2.45
C SER A 87 8.87 -14.44 -3.08
N THR A 88 7.68 -14.84 -2.65
CA THR A 88 6.95 -15.93 -3.34
C THR A 88 6.19 -15.34 -4.54
N PRO A 89 5.92 -16.13 -5.61
CA PRO A 89 5.21 -15.61 -6.79
C PRO A 89 3.84 -15.04 -6.41
N ARG A 90 3.18 -15.65 -5.42
CA ARG A 90 1.91 -15.19 -4.86
C ARG A 90 2.01 -13.82 -4.19
N ILE A 91 3.11 -13.53 -3.46
CA ILE A 91 3.30 -12.22 -2.82
C ILE A 91 3.58 -11.18 -3.89
N VAL A 92 4.51 -11.46 -4.80
CA VAL A 92 4.88 -10.54 -5.89
C VAL A 92 3.67 -10.19 -6.74
N SER A 93 2.91 -11.18 -7.21
CA SER A 93 1.70 -10.97 -8.02
C SER A 93 0.65 -10.12 -7.29
N LYS A 94 0.40 -10.38 -5.99
CA LYS A 94 -0.57 -9.60 -5.20
C LYS A 94 -0.11 -8.17 -4.94
N CYS A 95 1.19 -7.97 -4.74
CA CYS A 95 1.77 -6.64 -4.57
C CYS A 95 1.69 -5.85 -5.88
N TRP A 96 2.10 -6.47 -6.98
CA TRP A 96 2.10 -5.87 -8.31
C TRP A 96 0.70 -5.44 -8.74
N SER A 97 -0.30 -6.33 -8.61
CA SER A 97 -1.67 -6.02 -9.03
C SER A 97 -2.33 -4.90 -8.21
N THR A 98 -1.96 -4.77 -6.94
CA THR A 98 -2.47 -3.70 -6.07
C THR A 98 -1.97 -2.34 -6.54
N ASN A 99 -0.72 -2.28 -7.00
CA ASN A 99 -0.08 -1.04 -7.40
C ASN A 99 -0.40 -0.67 -8.85
N TYR A 100 -0.40 -1.65 -9.75
CA TYR A 100 -0.61 -1.43 -11.17
C TYR A 100 -1.96 -0.77 -11.47
N LEU A 101 -3.04 -1.21 -10.81
CA LEU A 101 -4.38 -0.66 -11.06
C LEU A 101 -4.56 0.78 -10.57
N VAL A 102 -3.71 1.25 -9.66
CA VAL A 102 -3.87 2.57 -9.02
C VAL A 102 -2.72 3.51 -9.37
N ASP A 103 -1.88 3.10 -10.32
CA ASP A 103 -0.66 3.79 -10.73
C ASP A 103 0.25 4.17 -9.56
N ALA A 104 0.36 3.26 -8.56
CA ALA A 104 1.27 3.44 -7.43
C ALA A 104 2.64 2.85 -7.75
N ASN A 105 3.68 3.68 -7.62
CA ASN A 105 5.05 3.25 -7.90
C ASN A 105 5.69 2.44 -6.77
N ARG A 106 5.14 2.55 -5.55
CA ARG A 106 5.71 1.94 -4.34
C ARG A 106 4.67 1.20 -3.52
N ILE A 107 5.08 0.10 -2.89
CA ILE A 107 4.26 -0.67 -1.96
C ILE A 107 5.04 -0.99 -0.69
N VAL A 108 4.39 -0.78 0.46
CA VAL A 108 4.91 -1.18 1.77
C VAL A 108 4.23 -2.49 2.18
N VAL A 109 5.05 -3.47 2.56
CA VAL A 109 4.63 -4.83 2.89
C VAL A 109 5.03 -5.18 4.31
N GLY A 110 4.05 -5.46 5.17
CA GLY A 110 4.27 -6.02 6.49
C GLY A 110 4.19 -7.54 6.51
N PHE A 111 5.21 -8.15 7.11
CA PHE A 111 5.22 -9.58 7.40
C PHE A 111 4.90 -9.80 8.87
N ARG A 112 3.76 -10.45 9.12
CA ARG A 112 3.25 -10.76 10.45
C ARG A 112 3.65 -12.17 10.88
N ASP A 113 3.96 -12.36 12.16
CA ASP A 113 4.16 -13.69 12.72
C ASP A 113 2.81 -14.42 12.97
N ALA A 114 2.88 -15.58 13.63
CA ALA A 114 1.69 -16.36 13.97
C ALA A 114 0.76 -15.68 15.00
N THR A 115 1.28 -14.70 15.76
CA THR A 115 0.50 -13.89 16.72
C THR A 115 -0.08 -12.62 16.09
N ASN A 116 -0.01 -12.50 14.75
CA ASN A 116 -0.46 -11.34 13.97
C ASN A 116 0.33 -10.04 14.23
N ILE A 117 1.52 -10.13 14.83
CA ILE A 117 2.39 -8.97 15.04
C ILE A 117 3.30 -8.81 13.83
N VAL A 118 3.34 -7.60 13.24
CA VAL A 118 4.28 -7.26 12.16
C VAL A 118 5.70 -7.29 12.72
N LYS A 119 6.56 -8.14 12.16
CA LYS A 119 7.97 -8.26 12.56
C LYS A 119 8.93 -7.64 11.56
N VAL A 120 8.53 -7.60 10.29
CA VAL A 120 9.35 -7.06 9.20
C VAL A 120 8.47 -6.17 8.33
N ILE A 121 8.98 -4.99 7.99
CA ILE A 121 8.41 -4.09 6.99
C ILE A 121 9.42 -4.02 5.85
N LYS A 122 8.94 -4.20 4.62
CA LYS A 122 9.74 -4.03 3.41
C LYS A 122 9.02 -3.10 2.45
N GLU A 123 9.78 -2.32 1.71
CA GLU A 123 9.28 -1.49 0.63
C GLU A 123 9.76 -2.08 -0.69
N TYR A 124 8.89 -2.04 -1.69
CA TYR A 124 9.22 -2.46 -3.05
C TYR A 124 8.74 -1.40 -4.03
N SER A 125 9.60 -1.08 -5.00
CA SER A 125 9.18 -0.43 -6.24
C SER A 125 8.54 -1.46 -7.18
N MET A 126 7.86 -0.99 -8.23
CA MET A 126 7.37 -1.87 -9.30
C MET A 126 8.51 -2.63 -9.99
N ASP A 127 9.68 -2.00 -10.15
CA ASP A 127 10.88 -2.63 -10.71
C ASP A 127 11.43 -3.74 -9.80
N ASP A 128 11.40 -3.55 -8.48
CA ASP A 128 11.80 -4.59 -7.54
C ASP A 128 10.88 -5.80 -7.65
N LEU A 129 9.57 -5.57 -7.75
CA LEU A 129 8.59 -6.65 -7.92
C LEU A 129 8.82 -7.42 -9.24
N LEU A 130 9.13 -6.72 -10.33
CA LEU A 130 9.47 -7.33 -11.63
C LEU A 130 10.80 -8.09 -11.58
N LYS A 131 11.80 -7.60 -10.86
CA LYS A 131 13.05 -8.35 -10.64
C LYS A 131 12.78 -9.62 -9.84
N LEU A 132 12.00 -9.51 -8.76
CA LEU A 132 11.64 -10.65 -7.93
C LEU A 132 10.86 -11.71 -8.70
N SER A 133 10.00 -11.35 -9.65
CA SER A 133 9.26 -12.34 -10.45
C SER A 133 10.18 -13.19 -11.34
N LYS A 134 11.28 -12.63 -11.85
CA LYS A 134 12.25 -13.34 -12.71
C LYS A 134 13.06 -14.41 -11.98
N TYR A 135 13.27 -14.27 -10.67
CA TYR A 135 13.99 -15.26 -9.85
C TYR A 135 13.10 -16.41 -9.37
N ILE A 136 11.80 -16.36 -9.70
CA ILE A 136 10.78 -17.27 -9.20
C ILE A 136 10.24 -18.18 -10.33
N MET A 137 10.33 -17.73 -11.58
CA MET A 137 10.14 -18.57 -12.77
C MET A 137 11.41 -19.37 -13.07
#